data_AF-A0A392QIV8-F1
#
_entry.id   AF-A0A392QIV8-F1
#
_cell.length_a   1.000
_cell.length_b   1.000
_cell.length_c   1.000
_cell.angle_alpha   90.00
_cell.angle_beta   90.00
_cell.angle_gamma   90.00
#
_symmetry.space_group_name_H-M   'P 1'
#
loop_
_entity.id
_entity.type
_entity.pdbx_description
1 polymer ?
#
loop_
_entity_poly.entity_id
_entity_poly.type
_entity_poly.pdbx_seq_one_letter_code
_entity_poly.pdbx_strand_id
1 'polypeptide(L)'
;MVDAWGGWNLFQGLLRTLKQVSLKHGVSIATVAVKYILDQPAVAGSMVGVRLGLSEHIQDCNAIFSLVLDEDDVKSIKEASAKGKDLLKVIGDCGDEYRRA
;
A
#
# COMPACT_ATOMS: atom_id res chain seq x y z
N MET A 1 -9.90 -9.43 4.48
CA MET A 1 -9.43 -8.02 4.55
C MET A 1 -9.99 -7.18 3.41
N VAL A 2 -9.81 -7.56 2.12
CA VAL A 2 -10.37 -6.82 0.97
C VAL A 2 -11.89 -6.67 1.06
N ASP A 3 -12.61 -7.75 1.36
CA ASP A 3 -14.07 -7.70 1.51
C ASP A 3 -14.52 -6.83 2.69
N ALA A 4 -13.79 -6.89 3.81
CA ALA A 4 -14.07 -6.07 4.99
C ALA A 4 -13.84 -4.57 4.71
N TRP A 5 -12.82 -4.23 3.93
CA TRP A 5 -12.51 -2.85 3.55
C TRP A 5 -13.53 -2.29 2.56
N GLY A 6 -13.92 -3.04 1.52
CA GLY A 6 -14.81 -2.49 0.49
C GLY A 6 -15.04 -3.37 -0.73
N GLY A 7 -14.51 -4.60 -0.71
CA GLY A 7 -14.61 -5.54 -1.81
C GLY A 7 -13.66 -5.25 -2.96
N TRP A 8 -13.65 -6.19 -3.91
CA TRP A 8 -12.69 -6.21 -5.02
C TRP A 8 -12.80 -5.02 -5.96
N ASN A 9 -14.01 -4.51 -6.22
CA ASN A 9 -14.19 -3.38 -7.14
C ASN A 9 -13.50 -2.10 -6.64
N LEU A 10 -13.61 -1.80 -5.34
CA LEU A 10 -12.90 -0.67 -4.73
C LEU A 10 -11.40 -0.92 -4.70
N PHE A 11 -10.97 -2.16 -4.43
CA PHE A 11 -9.55 -2.50 -4.41
C PHE A 11 -8.90 -2.36 -5.79
N GLN A 12 -9.59 -2.79 -6.85
CA GLN A 12 -9.15 -2.55 -8.22
C GLN A 12 -9.10 -1.04 -8.56
N GLY A 13 -10.00 -0.23 -7.98
CA GLY A 13 -9.93 1.22 -8.07
C GLY A 13 -8.63 1.78 -7.48
N LEU A 14 -8.29 1.36 -6.25
CA LEU A 14 -7.04 1.74 -5.59
C LEU A 14 -5.81 1.30 -6.38
N LEU A 15 -5.78 0.06 -6.88
CA LEU A 15 -4.67 -0.46 -7.68
C LEU A 15 -4.49 0.33 -8.99
N ARG A 16 -5.57 0.77 -9.63
CA ARG A 16 -5.48 1.64 -10.82
C ARG A 16 -4.88 3.00 -10.47
N THR A 17 -5.27 3.60 -9.35
CA THR A 17 -4.66 4.86 -8.86
C THR A 17 -3.16 4.68 -8.63
N LEU A 18 -2.77 3.64 -7.88
CA LEU A 18 -1.36 3.32 -7.63
C LEU A 18 -0.61 3.03 -8.93
N LYS A 19 -1.26 2.40 -9.93
CA LYS A 19 -0.66 2.16 -11.24
C LYS A 19 -0.33 3.45 -11.97
N GLN A 20 -1.18 4.48 -11.91
CA GLN A 20 -0.89 5.76 -12.54
C GLN A 20 0.34 6.44 -11.91
N VAL A 21 0.41 6.46 -10.57
CA VAL A 21 1.58 6.98 -9.84
C VAL A 21 2.84 6.16 -10.16
N SER A 22 2.71 4.83 -10.20
CA SER A 22 3.80 3.93 -10.60
C SER A 22 4.32 4.24 -12.00
N LEU A 23 3.44 4.49 -12.97
CA LEU A 23 3.83 4.84 -14.34
C LEU A 23 4.51 6.22 -14.41
N LYS A 24 4.03 7.21 -13.65
CA LYS A 24 4.63 8.55 -13.57
C LYS A 24 6.07 8.51 -13.07
N HIS A 25 6.36 7.67 -12.08
CA HIS A 25 7.69 7.58 -11.45
C HIS A 25 8.58 6.45 -11.98
N GLY A 26 8.07 5.61 -12.89
CA GLY A 26 8.84 4.50 -13.46
C GLY A 26 9.18 3.38 -12.47
N VAL A 27 8.40 3.22 -11.40
CA VAL A 27 8.61 2.21 -10.34
C VAL A 27 7.44 1.24 -10.24
N SER A 28 7.55 0.16 -9.47
CA SER A 28 6.44 -0.79 -9.31
C SER A 28 5.31 -0.25 -8.42
N ILE A 29 4.10 -0.81 -8.55
CA ILE A 29 2.98 -0.49 -7.65
C ILE A 29 3.36 -0.74 -6.18
N ALA A 30 4.15 -1.79 -5.93
CA ALA A 30 4.60 -2.15 -4.60
C ALA A 30 5.53 -1.08 -4.02
N THR A 31 6.49 -0.58 -4.79
CA THR A 31 7.37 0.53 -4.38
C THR A 31 6.58 1.78 -4.00
N VAL A 32 5.57 2.17 -4.79
CA VAL A 32 4.68 3.29 -4.47
C VAL A 32 3.93 3.05 -3.17
N ALA A 33 3.31 1.87 -3.00
CA ALA A 33 2.54 1.54 -1.81
C ALA A 33 3.39 1.56 -0.54
N VAL A 34 4.60 0.97 -0.59
CA VAL A 34 5.51 0.95 0.56
C VAL A 34 5.99 2.36 0.89
N LYS A 35 6.39 3.15 -0.11
CA LYS A 35 6.79 4.54 0.10
C LYS A 35 5.68 5.37 0.75
N TYR A 36 4.45 5.27 0.23
CA TYR A 36 3.30 5.98 0.79
C TYR A 36 3.08 5.66 2.28
N ILE A 37 3.27 4.41 2.70
CA ILE A 37 3.13 3.99 4.10
C ILE A 37 4.32 4.46 4.95
N LEU A 38 5.56 4.35 4.44
CA LEU A 38 6.76 4.82 5.14
C LEU A 38 6.74 6.32 5.41
N ASP A 39 6.08 7.10 4.57
CA ASP A 39 5.94 8.55 4.74
C ASP A 39 4.83 8.94 5.74
N GLN A 40 4.06 7.98 6.28
CA GLN A 40 3.03 8.28 7.26
C GLN A 40 3.64 8.61 8.63
N PRO A 41 2.98 9.48 9.42
CA PRO A 41 3.38 9.74 10.79
C PRO A 41 3.46 8.44 11.60
N ALA A 42 4.48 8.34 12.46
CA ALA A 42 4.72 7.20 13.36
C ALA A 42 5.06 5.85 12.67
N VAL A 43 5.34 5.83 11.37
CA VAL A 43 5.86 4.63 10.68
C VAL A 43 7.38 4.72 10.59
N ALA A 44 8.09 3.81 11.27
CA ALA A 44 9.55 3.73 11.24
C ALA A 44 10.09 2.78 10.17
N GLY A 45 9.26 1.88 9.65
CA GLY A 45 9.69 0.85 8.70
C GLY A 45 8.53 0.07 8.10
N SER A 46 8.83 -0.63 7.01
CA SER A 46 7.92 -1.54 6.31
C SER A 46 8.66 -2.82 5.97
N MET A 47 7.97 -3.96 6.07
CA MET A 47 8.53 -5.28 5.81
C MET A 47 8.12 -5.78 4.43
N VAL A 48 9.08 -6.21 3.63
CA VAL A 48 8.85 -6.82 2.31
C VAL A 48 9.24 -8.28 2.38
N GLY A 49 8.28 -9.17 2.12
CA GLY A 49 8.54 -10.60 2.05
C GLY A 49 9.29 -10.96 0.77
N VAL A 50 10.28 -11.84 0.88
CA VAL A 50 11.10 -12.31 -0.26
C VAL A 50 11.13 -13.84 -0.31
N ARG A 51 11.41 -14.38 -1.50
CA ARG A 51 11.78 -15.78 -1.69
C ARG A 51 13.14 -15.82 -2.39
N LEU A 52 14.20 -16.18 -1.66
CA LEU A 52 15.56 -16.17 -2.19
C LEU A 52 15.68 -17.04 -3.45
N GLY A 53 16.30 -16.51 -4.49
CA GLY A 53 16.44 -17.16 -5.79
C GLY A 53 15.17 -17.18 -6.67
N LEU A 54 14.04 -16.64 -6.19
CA LEU A 54 12.79 -16.54 -6.97
C LEU A 54 12.27 -15.11 -7.06
N SER A 55 12.14 -14.43 -5.93
CA SER A 55 11.58 -13.09 -5.83
C SER A 55 12.24 -12.33 -4.69
N GLU A 56 13.34 -11.65 -5.01
CA GLU A 56 14.19 -10.97 -4.02
C GLU A 56 13.84 -9.49 -3.85
N HIS A 57 13.16 -8.88 -4.82
CA HIS A 57 12.68 -7.48 -4.79
C HIS A 57 13.76 -6.43 -4.47
N ILE A 58 15.06 -6.76 -4.60
CA ILE A 58 16.17 -5.88 -4.20
C ILE A 58 16.12 -4.53 -4.91
N GLN A 59 15.90 -4.53 -6.23
CA GLN A 59 15.83 -3.30 -7.02
C GLN A 59 14.64 -2.43 -6.61
N ASP A 60 13.46 -3.03 -6.45
CA ASP A 60 12.25 -2.34 -5.99
C ASP A 60 12.44 -1.75 -4.58
N CYS A 61 13.07 -2.50 -3.66
CA CYS A 61 13.37 -2.06 -2.31
C CYS A 61 14.32 -0.86 -2.29
N ASN A 62 15.35 -0.86 -3.14
CA ASN A 62 16.26 0.27 -3.27
C ASN A 62 15.56 1.51 -3.84
N ALA A 63 14.64 1.32 -4.80
CA ALA A 63 13.89 2.41 -5.42
C ALA A 63 12.97 3.15 -4.43
N ILE A 64 12.53 2.50 -3.34
CA ILE A 64 11.67 3.12 -2.31
C ILE A 64 12.32 4.35 -1.70
N PHE A 65 13.63 4.29 -1.42
CA PHE A 65 14.33 5.36 -0.70
C PHE A 65 14.59 6.59 -1.58
N SER A 66 14.67 6.41 -2.89
CA SER A 66 14.87 7.50 -3.86
C SER A 66 13.56 8.06 -4.40
N LEU A 67 12.44 7.34 -4.23
CA LEU A 67 11.12 7.81 -4.65
C LEU A 67 10.70 9.00 -3.78
N VAL A 68 10.09 10.01 -4.38
CA VAL A 68 9.42 11.11 -3.68
C VAL A 68 8.02 11.24 -4.26
N LEU A 69 7.00 11.03 -3.43
CA LEU A 69 5.61 11.22 -3.84
C LEU A 69 5.27 12.69 -3.69
N ASP A 70 4.78 13.32 -4.76
CA ASP A 70 4.33 14.70 -4.67
C ASP A 70 2.91 14.81 -4.11
N GLU A 71 2.45 16.05 -3.92
CA GLU A 71 1.17 16.32 -3.29
C GLU A 71 -0.01 15.69 -4.06
N ASP A 72 0.05 15.68 -5.39
CA ASP A 72 -0.99 15.10 -6.24
C ASP A 72 -1.00 13.56 -6.12
N ASP A 73 0.17 12.94 -6.07
CA ASP A 73 0.30 11.49 -5.83
C ASP A 73 -0.33 11.12 -4.49
N VAL A 74 0.10 11.80 -3.41
CA VAL A 74 -0.37 11.54 -2.05
C VAL A 74 -1.88 11.77 -1.94
N LYS A 75 -2.39 12.86 -2.52
CA LYS A 75 -3.82 13.18 -2.52
C LYS A 75 -4.62 12.11 -3.25
N SER A 76 -4.19 11.69 -4.44
CA SER A 76 -4.92 10.69 -5.23
C SER A 76 -4.99 9.34 -4.52
N ILE A 77 -3.89 8.90 -3.89
CA ILE A 77 -3.83 7.66 -3.12
C ILE A 77 -4.76 7.76 -1.91
N LYS A 78 -4.70 8.86 -1.15
CA LYS A 78 -5.53 9.10 0.03
C LYS A 78 -7.03 9.08 -0.31
N GLU A 79 -7.43 9.76 -1.39
CA GLU A 79 -8.81 9.78 -1.87
C GLU A 79 -9.29 8.39 -2.29
N ALA A 80 -8.44 7.61 -2.96
CA ALA A 80 -8.77 6.24 -3.34
C ALA A 80 -8.88 5.32 -2.12
N SER A 81 -7.96 5.42 -1.16
CA SER A 81 -7.96 4.59 0.06
C SER A 81 -9.12 4.92 1.01
N ALA A 82 -9.56 6.19 1.03
CA ALA A 82 -10.66 6.65 1.87
C ALA A 82 -12.05 6.17 1.43
N LYS A 83 -12.18 5.56 0.24
CA LYS A 83 -13.46 5.00 -0.24
C LYS A 83 -13.87 3.72 0.48
N GLY A 84 -12.91 3.00 1.05
CA GLY A 84 -13.21 1.83 1.87
C GLY A 84 -13.50 2.19 3.33
N LYS A 85 -13.99 1.21 4.07
CA LYS A 85 -14.28 1.30 5.50
C LYS A 85 -13.00 1.39 6.32
N ASP A 86 -13.10 2.01 7.48
CA ASP A 86 -12.07 2.01 8.50
C ASP A 86 -11.85 0.58 9.02
N LEU A 87 -10.76 -0.06 8.59
CA LEU A 87 -10.47 -1.45 8.96
C LEU A 87 -10.26 -1.61 10.46
N LEU A 88 -9.65 -0.65 11.15
CA LEU A 88 -9.45 -0.75 12.60
C LEU A 88 -10.79 -0.85 13.33
N LYS A 89 -11.81 -0.11 12.87
CA LYS A 89 -13.18 -0.21 13.42
C LYS A 89 -13.89 -1.50 13.04
N VAL A 90 -13.67 -2.01 11.82
CA VAL A 90 -14.38 -3.18 11.30
C VAL A 90 -13.80 -4.49 11.84
N ILE A 91 -12.48 -4.64 11.87
CA ILE A 91 -11.81 -5.90 12.20
C ILE A 91 -11.01 -5.85 13.51
N GLY A 92 -10.62 -4.67 14.00
CA GLY A 92 -9.75 -4.52 15.17
C GLY A 92 -8.27 -4.37 14.79
N ASP A 93 -7.39 -4.62 15.76
CA ASP A 93 -5.95 -4.54 15.55
C ASP A 93 -5.42 -5.78 14.79
N CYS A 94 -4.20 -5.72 14.31
CA CYS A 94 -3.54 -6.79 13.56
C CYS A 94 -3.66 -8.15 14.28
N GLY A 95 -4.28 -9.11 13.59
CA GLY A 95 -4.53 -10.46 14.08
C GLY A 95 -5.89 -10.65 14.75
N ASP A 96 -6.63 -9.58 15.09
CA ASP A 96 -7.99 -9.70 15.64
C ASP A 96 -8.94 -10.34 14.63
N GLU A 97 -8.68 -10.17 13.34
CA GLU A 97 -9.42 -10.81 12.26
C GLU A 97 -9.36 -12.35 12.30
N TYR A 98 -8.38 -12.93 13.02
CA TYR A 98 -8.24 -14.37 13.22
C TYR A 98 -8.60 -14.82 14.64
N ARG A 99 -8.60 -13.90 15.63
CA ARG A 99 -8.83 -14.22 17.06
C ARG A 99 -10.31 -14.23 17.45
N ARG A 100 -11.19 -13.67 16.64
CA ARG A 100 -12.64 -13.69 16.86
C ARG A 100 -13.20 -15.02 16.36
N ALA A 101 -13.17 -16.03 17.24
CA ALA A 101 -13.89 -17.30 17.06
C ALA A 101 -15.40 -17.10 17.20
#